data_AF-A0A8X6LTF0-F1
#
_entry.id   AF-A0A8X6LTF0-F1
#
_cell.length_a   1.000
_cell.length_b   1.000
_cell.length_c   1.000
_cell.angle_alpha   90.00
_cell.angle_beta   90.00
_cell.angle_gamma   90.00
#
_symmetry.space_group_name_H-M   'P 1'
#
loop_
_entity.id
_entity.type
_entity.pdbx_description
1 polymer ?
#
loop_
_entity_poly.entity_id
_entity_poly.type
_entity_poly.pdbx_seq_one_letter_code
_entity_poly.pdbx_strand_id
1 'polypeptide(L)'
;MLKSLSETRWSAKADVLRAQITSRYEMKKALEDLIEDNTQIPDMQVTAEGFRKTLESFQTTLFTVIWDEILQRVDKTSEILQREELDLLCATKVLQTLSLFLSEKRSNFDDYEARALQLANVPEPNYEKKSEKGNFFQMNKTDPDFKRMSPSERFRAGVFLPFIDNLVAQLNKRRDCYEVLNTRFEIFSNLEEKEKEEVTKQAKYLAQSYPKDIDEELFVQECHHFKMYMKVET
;
A
#
# COMPACT_ATOMS: atom_id res chain seq x y z
N MET A 1 -8.39 17.79 -12.28
CA MET A 1 -7.05 17.18 -12.11
C MET A 1 -6.78 16.99 -10.63
N LEU A 2 -6.88 15.76 -10.11
CA LEU A 2 -6.37 15.45 -8.77
C LEU A 2 -4.85 15.60 -8.84
N LYS A 3 -4.27 16.53 -8.07
CA LYS A 3 -2.82 16.54 -7.84
C LYS A 3 -2.44 15.18 -7.25
N SER A 4 -1.56 14.44 -7.93
CA SER A 4 -1.02 13.20 -7.36
C SER A 4 -0.30 13.53 -6.05
N LEU A 5 -0.45 12.68 -5.05
CA LEU A 5 0.35 12.80 -3.84
C LEU A 5 1.82 12.60 -4.25
N SER A 6 2.71 13.56 -3.99
CA SER A 6 4.13 13.43 -4.36
C SER A 6 4.79 12.20 -3.73
N GLU A 7 5.65 11.53 -4.48
CA GLU A 7 6.39 10.31 -4.08
C GLU A 7 7.23 10.53 -2.84
N THR A 8 7.88 11.70 -2.74
CA THR A 8 8.61 12.16 -1.55
C THR A 8 7.80 12.02 -0.27
N ARG A 9 6.47 12.09 -0.34
CA ARG A 9 5.61 11.97 0.84
C ARG A 9 5.31 10.53 1.25
N TRP A 10 5.30 9.56 0.34
CA TRP A 10 5.07 8.16 0.72
C TRP A 10 6.34 7.53 1.31
N SER A 11 7.48 7.75 0.67
CA SER A 11 8.78 7.31 1.21
C SER A 11 9.09 8.02 2.52
N ALA A 12 8.90 9.35 2.61
CA ALA A 12 9.08 10.05 3.88
C ALA A 12 8.13 9.56 4.99
N LYS A 13 6.92 9.11 4.67
CA LYS A 13 6.03 8.49 5.68
C LYS A 13 6.56 7.14 6.15
N ALA A 14 7.06 6.31 5.25
CA ALA A 14 7.68 5.04 5.60
C ALA A 14 8.91 5.26 6.49
N ASP A 15 9.75 6.23 6.15
CA ASP A 15 10.93 6.62 6.93
C ASP A 15 10.55 7.19 8.29
N VAL A 16 9.55 8.07 8.36
CA VAL A 16 9.08 8.66 9.62
C VAL A 16 8.54 7.59 10.55
N LEU A 17 7.76 6.62 10.07
CA LEU A 17 7.25 5.54 10.91
C LEU A 17 8.37 4.64 11.41
N ARG A 18 9.34 4.33 10.55
CA ARG A 18 10.52 3.56 10.94
C ARG A 18 11.33 4.28 12.00
N ALA A 19 11.62 5.56 11.79
CA ALA A 19 12.28 6.42 12.75
C ALA A 19 11.47 6.51 14.06
N GLN A 20 10.14 6.53 13.97
CA GLN A 20 9.27 6.58 15.13
C GLN A 20 9.38 5.31 15.99
N ILE A 21 9.58 4.15 15.37
CA ILE A 21 9.79 2.87 16.07
C ILE A 21 11.22 2.80 16.63
N THR A 22 12.23 3.15 15.83
CA THR A 22 13.64 3.00 16.22
C THR A 22 14.05 4.01 17.29
N SER A 23 13.60 5.25 17.16
CA SER A 23 14.00 6.37 18.01
C SER A 23 12.93 6.73 19.05
N ARG A 24 12.10 5.74 19.40
CA ARG A 24 10.91 5.94 20.24
C ARG A 24 11.26 6.41 21.64
N TYR A 25 12.29 5.81 22.23
CA TYR A 25 12.77 6.14 23.57
C TYR A 25 13.31 7.57 23.61
N GLU A 26 14.11 7.96 22.62
CA GLU A 26 14.72 9.27 22.49
C GLU A 26 13.66 10.35 22.29
N MET A 27 12.66 10.11 21.43
CA MET A 27 11.53 11.03 21.26
C MET A 27 10.73 11.19 22.55
N LYS A 28 10.47 10.10 23.28
CA LYS A 28 9.76 10.17 24.56
C LYS A 28 10.56 11.02 25.56
N LYS A 29 11.86 10.75 25.69
CA LYS A 29 12.74 11.51 26.57
C LYS A 29 12.78 12.99 26.21
N ALA A 30 12.92 13.32 24.93
CA ALA A 30 12.91 14.72 24.48
C ALA A 30 11.58 15.42 24.78
N LEU A 31 10.45 14.71 24.68
CA LEU A 31 9.14 15.25 25.09
C LEU A 31 9.07 15.46 26.61
N GLU A 32 9.60 14.53 27.41
CA GLU A 32 9.69 14.68 28.87
C GLU A 32 10.54 15.89 29.27
N ASP A 33 11.71 16.06 28.66
CA ASP A 33 12.59 17.21 28.89
C ASP A 33 11.88 18.54 28.56
N LEU A 34 11.09 18.59 27.48
CA LEU A 34 10.29 19.77 27.10
C LEU A 34 9.14 20.07 28.07
N ILE A 35 8.55 19.03 28.67
CA ILE A 35 7.46 19.17 29.63
C ILE A 35 7.99 19.70 30.97
N GLU A 36 9.20 19.27 31.37
CA GLU A 36 9.83 19.65 32.64
C GLU A 36 10.55 21.01 32.59
N ASP A 37 10.82 21.53 31.39
CA ASP A 37 11.45 22.84 31.19
C ASP A 37 10.48 24.00 31.51
N ASN A 38 10.63 24.58 32.71
CA ASN A 38 9.86 25.73 33.18
C ASN A 38 10.13 27.04 32.41
N THR A 39 11.11 27.06 31.49
CA THR A 39 11.34 28.22 30.61
C THR A 39 10.45 28.21 29.37
N GLN A 40 9.80 27.08 29.07
CA GLN A 40 8.88 26.96 27.94
C GLN A 40 7.53 27.63 28.20
N ILE A 41 6.86 28.01 27.12
CA ILE A 41 5.50 28.55 27.17
C ILE A 41 4.53 27.43 27.59
N PRO A 42 3.56 27.67 28.50
CA PRO A 42 2.63 26.64 28.97
C PRO A 42 1.92 25.86 27.85
N ASP A 43 1.56 26.53 26.74
CA ASP A 43 0.95 25.88 25.57
C ASP A 43 1.87 24.84 24.92
N MET A 44 3.19 25.09 24.90
CA MET A 44 4.16 24.15 24.36
C MET A 44 4.27 22.90 25.25
N GLN A 45 4.30 23.08 26.57
CA GLN A 45 4.33 21.97 27.54
C GLN A 45 3.07 21.09 27.41
N VAL A 46 1.89 21.72 27.30
CA VAL A 46 0.62 21.01 27.08
C VAL A 46 0.62 20.26 25.75
N THR A 47 1.17 20.85 24.70
CA THR A 47 1.29 20.21 23.38
C THR A 47 2.23 19.01 23.42
N ALA A 48 3.40 19.15 24.05
CA ALA A 48 4.37 18.09 24.24
C ALA A 48 3.78 16.92 25.05
N GLU A 49 3.04 17.23 26.11
CA GLU A 49 2.29 16.25 26.90
C GLU A 49 1.27 15.48 26.04
N GLY A 50 0.54 16.19 25.16
CA GLY A 50 -0.39 15.59 24.21
C GLY A 50 0.29 14.63 23.23
N PHE A 51 1.46 15.00 22.70
CA PHE A 51 2.25 14.13 21.84
C PHE A 51 2.81 12.92 22.58
N ARG A 52 3.31 13.09 23.81
CA ARG A 52 3.79 11.98 24.64
C ARG A 52 2.69 10.95 24.87
N LYS A 53 1.50 11.40 25.31
CA LYS A 53 0.32 10.54 25.48
C LYS A 53 -0.08 9.82 24.19
N THR A 54 -0.02 10.52 23.07
CA THR A 54 -0.34 9.93 21.76
C THR A 54 0.68 8.86 21.38
N LEU A 55 1.97 9.13 21.60
CA LEU A 55 3.06 8.20 21.32
C LEU A 55 2.88 6.94 22.17
N GLU A 56 2.64 7.09 23.47
CA GLU A 56 2.48 6.00 24.46
C GLU A 56 1.17 5.21 24.33
N SER A 57 0.17 5.77 23.64
CA SER A 57 -1.08 5.06 23.39
C SER A 57 -0.82 3.73 22.69
N PHE A 58 -1.36 2.64 23.26
CA PHE A 58 -1.30 1.31 22.67
C PHE A 58 -1.83 1.31 21.23
N GLN A 59 -2.99 1.94 20.99
CA GLN A 59 -3.58 2.00 19.66
C GLN A 59 -2.69 2.71 18.64
N THR A 60 -2.07 3.84 19.01
CA THR A 60 -1.10 4.53 18.13
C THR A 60 0.08 3.62 17.82
N THR A 61 0.63 2.97 18.85
CA THR A 61 1.76 2.06 18.72
C THR A 61 1.43 0.88 17.80
N LEU A 62 0.25 0.27 17.98
CA LEU A 62 -0.25 -0.81 17.14
C LEU A 62 -0.36 -0.38 15.68
N PHE A 63 -0.97 0.78 15.41
CA PHE A 63 -1.05 1.31 14.05
C PHE A 63 0.33 1.63 13.48
N THR A 64 1.25 2.20 14.27
CA THR A 64 2.62 2.48 13.81
C THR A 64 3.34 1.20 13.42
N VAL A 65 3.24 0.13 14.21
CA VAL A 65 3.87 -1.17 13.88
C VAL A 65 3.27 -1.78 12.60
N ILE A 66 1.93 -1.78 12.47
CA ILE A 66 1.25 -2.30 11.28
C ILE A 66 1.64 -1.49 10.04
N TRP A 67 1.59 -0.16 10.14
CA TRP A 67 1.86 0.73 9.01
C TRP A 67 3.34 0.76 8.62
N ASP A 68 4.28 0.65 9.56
CA ASP A 68 5.70 0.55 9.21
C ASP A 68 5.95 -0.64 8.28
N GLU A 69 5.47 -1.83 8.66
CA GLU A 69 5.69 -3.05 7.87
C GLU A 69 5.03 -2.98 6.49
N ILE A 70 3.80 -2.46 6.42
CA ILE A 70 3.07 -2.31 5.16
C ILE A 70 3.73 -1.26 4.27
N LEU A 71 3.98 -0.05 4.78
CA LEU A 71 4.46 1.06 3.96
C LEU A 71 5.86 0.82 3.45
N GLN A 72 6.69 0.13 4.22
CA GLN A 72 8.05 -0.18 3.81
C GLN A 72 8.10 -1.21 2.67
N ARG A 73 7.09 -2.08 2.56
CA ARG A 73 6.96 -2.95 1.38
C ARG A 73 6.33 -2.22 0.21
N VAL A 74 5.31 -1.40 0.46
CA VAL A 74 4.63 -0.59 -0.57
C VAL A 74 5.60 0.39 -1.23
N ASP A 75 6.46 1.04 -0.45
CA ASP A 75 7.45 2.02 -0.93
C ASP A 75 8.45 1.37 -1.89
N LYS A 76 9.07 0.25 -1.50
CA LYS A 76 9.95 -0.55 -2.38
C LYS A 76 9.26 -0.99 -3.67
N THR A 77 7.99 -1.40 -3.58
CA THR A 77 7.22 -1.73 -4.78
C THR A 77 6.96 -0.50 -5.64
N SER A 78 6.70 0.66 -5.05
CA SER A 78 6.52 1.92 -5.77
C SER A 78 7.80 2.32 -6.52
N GLU A 79 8.96 2.23 -5.87
CA GLU A 79 10.26 2.48 -6.50
C GLU A 79 10.50 1.57 -7.70
N ILE A 80 10.16 0.28 -7.59
CA ILE A 80 10.27 -0.66 -8.72
C ILE A 80 9.34 -0.24 -9.86
N LEU A 81 8.09 0.13 -9.54
CA LEU A 81 7.08 0.54 -10.52
C LEU A 81 7.43 1.83 -11.28
N GLN A 82 8.36 2.62 -10.77
CA GLN A 82 8.79 3.90 -11.34
C GLN A 82 10.06 3.80 -12.19
N ARG A 83 10.70 2.62 -12.27
CA ARG A 83 11.90 2.43 -13.10
C ARG A 83 11.53 2.61 -14.57
N GLU A 84 12.35 3.35 -15.30
CA GLU A 84 12.11 3.68 -16.71
C GLU A 84 12.11 2.43 -17.60
N GLU A 85 12.92 1.43 -17.23
CA GLU A 85 13.07 0.18 -17.97
C GLU A 85 12.04 -0.89 -17.61
N LEU A 86 11.06 -0.56 -16.76
CA LEU A 86 10.10 -1.56 -16.28
C LEU A 86 9.07 -1.89 -17.37
N ASP A 87 9.03 -3.16 -17.77
CA ASP A 87 7.98 -3.67 -18.64
C ASP A 87 6.65 -3.90 -17.89
N LEU A 88 5.54 -3.91 -18.65
CA LEU A 88 4.19 -4.06 -18.10
C LEU A 88 3.96 -5.42 -17.41
N LEU A 89 4.59 -6.49 -17.89
CA LEU A 89 4.49 -7.83 -17.31
C LEU A 89 5.21 -7.90 -15.95
N CYS A 90 6.35 -7.24 -15.81
CA CYS A 90 7.05 -7.09 -14.55
C CYS A 90 6.23 -6.23 -13.58
N ALA A 91 5.59 -5.16 -14.05
CA ALA A 91 4.71 -4.34 -13.22
C ALA A 91 3.53 -5.16 -12.63
N THR A 92 2.87 -6.01 -13.42
CA THR A 92 1.77 -6.87 -12.93
C THR A 92 2.27 -7.89 -11.90
N LYS A 93 3.42 -8.53 -12.15
CA LYS A 93 4.05 -9.49 -11.21
C LYS A 93 4.45 -8.85 -9.89
N VAL A 94 5.01 -7.64 -9.92
CA VAL A 94 5.42 -6.90 -8.71
C VAL A 94 4.20 -6.52 -7.87
N LEU A 95 3.12 -6.05 -8.51
CA LEU A 95 1.85 -5.75 -7.83
C LEU A 95 1.19 -7.02 -7.26
N GLN A 96 1.23 -8.14 -7.98
CA GLN A 96 0.75 -9.42 -7.48
C GLN A 96 1.52 -9.86 -6.23
N THR A 97 2.85 -9.74 -6.26
CA THR A 97 3.70 -10.08 -5.11
C THR A 97 3.35 -9.21 -3.89
N LEU A 98 3.11 -7.91 -4.08
CA LEU A 98 2.67 -7.02 -3.00
C LEU A 98 1.28 -7.40 -2.46
N SER A 99 0.36 -7.78 -3.34
CA SER A 99 -1.00 -8.23 -2.95
C SER A 99 -0.96 -9.51 -2.11
N LEU A 100 -0.11 -10.48 -2.49
CA LEU A 100 0.11 -11.71 -1.71
C LEU A 100 0.70 -11.38 -0.33
N PHE A 101 1.73 -10.55 -0.28
CA PHE A 101 2.33 -10.10 0.98
C PHE A 101 1.29 -9.51 1.94
N LEU A 102 0.40 -8.62 1.47
CA LEU A 102 -0.64 -8.03 2.33
C LEU A 102 -1.71 -9.03 2.74
N SER A 103 -2.07 -9.96 1.84
CA SER A 103 -3.01 -11.03 2.13
C SER A 103 -2.49 -11.93 3.25
N GLU A 104 -1.19 -12.21 3.28
CA GLU A 104 -0.55 -12.94 4.37
C GLU A 104 -0.66 -12.18 5.71
N LYS A 105 -0.49 -10.84 5.70
CA LYS A 105 -0.58 -10.03 6.93
C LYS A 105 -1.94 -10.07 7.61
N ARG A 106 -2.99 -10.46 6.91
CA ARG A 106 -4.33 -10.65 7.46
C ARG A 106 -4.34 -11.62 8.66
N SER A 107 -3.41 -12.57 8.73
CA SER A 107 -3.30 -13.56 9.81
C SER A 107 -2.37 -13.14 10.95
N ASN A 108 -1.59 -12.08 10.79
CA ASN A 108 -0.53 -11.68 11.72
C ASN A 108 -0.99 -10.69 12.81
N PHE A 109 -2.29 -10.57 13.05
CA PHE A 109 -2.81 -9.62 14.04
C PHE A 109 -2.18 -9.83 15.42
N ASP A 110 -2.08 -11.08 15.86
CA ASP A 110 -1.59 -11.44 17.19
C ASP A 110 -0.09 -11.09 17.34
N ASP A 111 0.71 -11.22 16.26
CA ASP A 111 2.11 -10.78 16.23
C ASP A 111 2.24 -9.26 16.35
N TYR A 112 1.36 -8.52 15.67
CA TYR A 112 1.32 -7.05 15.74
C TYR A 112 0.91 -6.56 17.13
N GLU A 113 -0.08 -7.21 17.74
CA GLU A 113 -0.52 -6.93 19.11
C GLU A 113 0.64 -7.16 20.10
N ALA A 114 1.31 -8.31 20.01
CA ALA A 114 2.45 -8.63 20.88
C ALA A 114 3.61 -7.63 20.73
N ARG A 115 3.98 -7.27 19.49
CA ARG A 115 5.02 -6.26 19.22
C ARG A 115 4.62 -4.88 19.75
N ALA A 116 3.35 -4.50 19.60
CA ALA A 116 2.85 -3.23 20.10
C ALA A 116 2.85 -3.15 21.63
N LEU A 117 2.50 -4.24 22.32
CA LEU A 117 2.57 -4.34 23.79
C LEU A 117 4.01 -4.13 24.29
N GLN A 118 4.96 -4.80 23.68
CA GLN A 118 6.38 -4.66 24.00
C GLN A 118 6.87 -3.22 23.76
N LEU A 119 6.53 -2.63 22.61
CA LEU A 119 6.99 -1.30 22.22
C LEU A 119 6.31 -0.15 23.01
N ALA A 120 5.07 -0.36 23.44
CA ALA A 120 4.35 0.58 24.32
C ALA A 120 4.74 0.41 25.79
N ASN A 121 5.38 -0.71 26.16
CA ASN A 121 5.70 -1.08 27.54
C ASN A 121 4.47 -1.06 28.45
N VAL A 122 3.37 -1.68 28.00
CA VAL A 122 2.11 -1.80 28.75
C VAL A 122 1.78 -3.28 28.98
N PRO A 123 1.18 -3.62 30.14
CA PRO A 123 0.88 -5.01 30.48
C PRO A 123 -0.31 -5.57 29.68
N GLU A 124 -1.25 -4.71 29.28
CA GLU A 124 -2.48 -5.10 28.60
C GLU A 124 -2.85 -4.12 27.48
N PRO A 125 -3.48 -4.61 26.39
CA PRO A 125 -3.82 -3.78 25.25
C PRO A 125 -5.00 -2.87 25.57
N ASN A 126 -4.85 -1.57 25.30
CA ASN A 126 -5.93 -0.60 25.42
C ASN A 126 -6.42 -0.13 24.04
N TYR A 127 -7.57 -0.68 23.63
CA TYR A 127 -8.21 -0.40 22.35
C TYR A 127 -9.10 0.85 22.33
N GLU A 128 -9.24 1.56 23.46
CA GLU A 128 -10.16 2.69 23.55
C GLU A 128 -9.61 3.96 22.89
N LYS A 129 -10.43 4.51 21.98
CA LYS A 129 -10.46 5.95 21.70
C LYS A 129 -11.74 6.51 22.30
N LYS A 130 -11.63 7.37 23.33
CA LYS A 130 -12.69 8.29 23.76
C LYS A 130 -12.94 9.37 22.69
N SER A 131 -13.23 8.98 21.45
CA SER A 131 -13.63 9.93 20.43
C SER A 131 -15.15 9.91 20.31
N GLU A 132 -15.78 10.97 20.82
CA GLU A 132 -17.21 11.25 20.63
C GLU A 132 -17.56 11.58 19.16
N LYS A 133 -16.56 11.68 18.26
CA LYS A 133 -16.76 12.06 16.86
C LYS A 133 -15.91 11.19 15.92
N GLY A 134 -16.49 10.10 15.42
CA GLY A 134 -15.84 9.32 14.35
C GLY A 134 -16.63 8.10 13.91
N ASN A 135 -17.33 8.21 12.78
CA ASN A 135 -18.20 7.21 12.17
C ASN A 135 -17.52 5.90 11.71
N PHE A 136 -16.21 5.73 11.88
CA PHE A 136 -15.49 4.55 11.37
C PHE A 136 -15.81 3.26 12.17
N PHE A 137 -16.17 3.39 13.45
CA PHE A 137 -16.42 2.26 14.36
C PHE A 137 -17.89 1.81 14.44
N GLN A 138 -18.82 2.41 13.69
CA GLN A 138 -20.26 2.22 13.93
C GLN A 138 -20.91 1.12 13.10
N MET A 139 -20.28 0.62 12.01
CA MET A 139 -20.96 -0.32 11.10
C MET A 139 -21.30 -1.68 11.74
N ASN A 140 -20.61 -2.10 12.81
CA ASN A 140 -20.81 -3.42 13.43
C ASN A 140 -21.43 -3.38 14.84
N LYS A 141 -21.88 -2.22 15.33
CA LYS A 141 -22.43 -2.08 16.70
C LYS A 141 -23.82 -2.69 16.89
N THR A 142 -24.54 -3.00 15.81
CA THR A 142 -25.87 -3.61 15.85
C THR A 142 -25.83 -5.13 15.88
N ASP A 143 -24.68 -5.75 15.61
CA ASP A 143 -24.50 -7.20 15.68
C ASP A 143 -24.39 -7.65 17.16
N PRO A 144 -25.32 -8.50 17.65
CA PRO A 144 -25.27 -9.03 19.01
C PRO A 144 -23.99 -9.81 19.32
N ASP A 145 -23.41 -10.48 18.33
CA ASP A 145 -22.22 -11.31 18.51
C ASP A 145 -20.95 -10.44 18.56
N PHE A 146 -20.91 -9.32 17.83
CA PHE A 146 -19.84 -8.33 17.95
C PHE A 146 -19.74 -7.74 19.37
N LYS A 147 -20.89 -7.54 20.05
CA LYS A 147 -20.92 -7.09 21.46
C LYS A 147 -20.54 -8.17 22.48
N ARG A 148 -20.42 -9.43 22.08
CA ARG A 148 -19.99 -10.54 22.95
C ARG A 148 -18.50 -10.84 22.82
N MET A 149 -17.88 -10.47 21.69
CA MET A 149 -16.44 -10.60 21.44
C MET A 149 -15.59 -9.77 22.43
N SER A 150 -14.35 -10.21 22.63
CA SER A 150 -13.35 -9.46 23.39
C SER A 150 -12.97 -8.13 22.69
N PRO A 151 -12.43 -7.13 23.41
CA PRO A 151 -11.98 -5.88 22.79
C PRO A 151 -10.96 -6.07 21.66
N SER A 152 -10.04 -7.03 21.82
CA SER A 152 -9.03 -7.40 20.82
C SER A 152 -9.69 -7.95 19.55
N GLU A 153 -10.61 -8.92 19.68
CA GLU A 153 -11.35 -9.47 18.54
C GLU A 153 -12.23 -8.44 17.85
N ARG A 154 -12.85 -7.51 18.59
CA ARG A 154 -13.61 -6.41 18.00
C ARG A 154 -12.73 -5.49 17.16
N PHE A 155 -11.53 -5.17 17.64
CA PHE A 155 -10.58 -4.38 16.88
C PHE A 155 -10.09 -5.15 15.66
N ARG A 156 -9.74 -6.43 15.82
CA ARG A 156 -9.34 -7.32 14.73
C ARG A 156 -10.40 -7.37 13.62
N ALA A 157 -11.64 -7.72 13.97
CA ALA A 157 -12.73 -7.87 13.02
C ALA A 157 -13.29 -6.55 12.49
N GLY A 158 -13.34 -5.51 13.31
CA GLY A 158 -13.95 -4.22 12.95
C GLY A 158 -13.00 -3.23 12.29
N VAL A 159 -11.69 -3.37 12.50
CA VAL A 159 -10.68 -2.41 12.02
C VAL A 159 -9.62 -3.11 11.20
N PHE A 160 -8.91 -4.08 11.78
CA PHE A 160 -7.72 -4.67 11.14
C PHE A 160 -8.05 -5.44 9.86
N LEU A 161 -9.01 -6.38 9.91
CA LEU A 161 -9.38 -7.17 8.74
C LEU A 161 -9.94 -6.29 7.61
N PRO A 162 -10.94 -5.40 7.84
CA PRO A 162 -11.43 -4.52 6.80
C PRO A 162 -10.35 -3.59 6.23
N PHE A 163 -9.40 -3.17 7.07
CA PHE A 163 -8.27 -2.36 6.65
C PHE A 163 -7.36 -3.09 5.65
N ILE A 164 -6.92 -4.31 5.99
CA ILE A 164 -6.08 -5.13 5.10
C ILE A 164 -6.85 -5.51 3.83
N ASP A 165 -8.11 -5.94 3.97
CA ASP A 165 -8.96 -6.35 2.85
C ASP A 165 -9.18 -5.17 1.88
N ASN A 166 -9.32 -3.94 2.38
CA ASN A 166 -9.42 -2.75 1.54
C ASN A 166 -8.11 -2.50 0.77
N LEU A 167 -6.95 -2.58 1.42
CA LEU A 167 -5.66 -2.39 0.76
C LEU A 167 -5.46 -3.42 -0.37
N VAL A 168 -5.74 -4.69 -0.10
CA VAL A 168 -5.66 -5.77 -1.09
C VAL A 168 -6.63 -5.50 -2.25
N ALA A 169 -7.87 -5.10 -1.97
CA ALA A 169 -8.85 -4.78 -3.01
C ALA A 169 -8.40 -3.61 -3.90
N GLN A 170 -7.83 -2.55 -3.34
CA GLN A 170 -7.33 -1.41 -4.12
C GLN A 170 -6.10 -1.78 -4.96
N LEU A 171 -5.20 -2.61 -4.42
CA LEU A 171 -4.03 -3.07 -5.17
C LEU A 171 -4.40 -4.01 -6.31
N ASN A 172 -5.37 -4.91 -6.09
CA ASN A 172 -5.87 -5.78 -7.14
C ASN A 172 -6.52 -4.96 -8.26
N LYS A 173 -7.35 -3.95 -7.93
CA LYS A 173 -7.88 -3.03 -8.95
C LYS A 173 -6.79 -2.37 -9.78
N ARG A 174 -5.71 -1.90 -9.12
CA ARG A 174 -4.58 -1.30 -9.83
C ARG A 174 -3.89 -2.32 -10.73
N ARG A 175 -3.59 -3.53 -10.22
CA ARG A 175 -2.98 -4.62 -10.99
C ARG A 175 -3.82 -4.98 -12.21
N ASP A 176 -5.13 -5.11 -12.05
CA ASP A 176 -6.03 -5.48 -13.13
C ASP A 176 -6.01 -4.42 -14.26
N CYS A 177 -5.81 -3.13 -13.94
CA CYS A 177 -5.56 -2.11 -14.97
C CYS A 177 -4.26 -2.34 -15.74
N TYR A 178 -3.16 -2.71 -15.06
CA TYR A 178 -1.91 -3.06 -15.75
C TYR A 178 -2.06 -4.33 -16.58
N GLU A 179 -2.84 -5.30 -16.12
CA GLU A 179 -3.10 -6.54 -16.86
C GLU A 179 -3.88 -6.28 -18.16
N VAL A 180 -4.88 -5.40 -18.11
CA VAL A 180 -5.62 -4.95 -19.30
C VAL A 180 -4.69 -4.25 -20.29
N LEU A 181 -3.78 -3.40 -19.81
CA LEU A 181 -2.79 -2.74 -20.66
C LEU A 181 -1.79 -3.74 -21.25
N ASN A 182 -1.28 -4.65 -20.43
CA ASN A 182 -0.36 -5.70 -20.85
C ASN A 182 -0.99 -6.57 -21.94
N THR A 183 -2.25 -6.98 -21.78
CA THR A 183 -3.02 -7.73 -22.79
C THR A 183 -3.20 -6.92 -24.08
N ARG A 184 -3.45 -5.61 -23.96
CA ARG A 184 -3.64 -4.74 -25.13
C ARG A 184 -2.37 -4.57 -25.95
N PHE A 185 -1.22 -4.46 -25.28
CA PHE A 185 0.08 -4.24 -25.90
C PHE A 185 0.92 -5.53 -26.04
N GLU A 186 0.30 -6.70 -25.80
CA GLU A 186 0.96 -8.00 -25.78
C GLU A 186 1.70 -8.34 -27.08
N ILE A 187 1.29 -7.74 -28.20
CA ILE A 187 1.97 -7.90 -29.50
C ILE A 187 3.47 -7.57 -29.43
N PHE A 188 3.87 -6.60 -28.60
CA PHE A 188 5.26 -6.18 -28.49
C PHE A 188 6.10 -7.10 -27.59
N SER A 189 5.48 -8.02 -26.85
CA SER A 189 6.17 -8.98 -26.00
C SER A 189 6.61 -10.19 -26.82
N ASN A 190 7.91 -10.48 -26.89
CA ASN A 190 8.47 -11.66 -27.58
C ASN A 190 7.99 -11.82 -29.04
N LEU A 191 7.91 -10.72 -29.79
CA LEU A 191 7.38 -10.69 -31.16
C LEU A 191 8.13 -11.63 -32.14
N GLU A 192 9.42 -11.90 -31.88
CA GLU A 192 10.25 -12.84 -32.65
C GLU A 192 9.72 -14.28 -32.61
N GLU A 193 9.25 -14.71 -31.42
CA GLU A 193 8.85 -16.08 -31.11
C GLU A 193 7.38 -16.37 -31.47
N LYS A 194 6.54 -15.33 -31.53
CA LYS A 194 5.10 -15.46 -31.81
C LYS A 194 4.84 -16.04 -33.19
N GLU A 195 3.72 -16.71 -33.39
CA GLU A 195 3.30 -17.17 -34.72
C GLU A 195 2.67 -16.04 -35.56
N LYS A 196 2.63 -16.19 -36.89
CA LYS A 196 2.06 -15.18 -37.78
C LYS A 196 0.57 -14.93 -37.49
N GLU A 197 -0.17 -15.98 -37.17
CA GLU A 197 -1.60 -15.91 -36.84
C GLU A 197 -1.82 -15.16 -35.51
N GLU A 198 -0.98 -15.42 -34.51
CA GLU A 198 -1.03 -14.76 -33.21
C GLU A 198 -0.76 -13.25 -33.32
N VAL A 199 0.28 -12.86 -34.07
CA VAL A 199 0.61 -11.45 -34.36
C VAL A 199 -0.56 -10.75 -35.02
N THR A 200 -1.23 -11.40 -35.97
CA THR A 200 -2.39 -10.82 -36.64
C THR A 200 -3.54 -10.59 -35.66
N LYS A 201 -3.84 -11.56 -34.78
CA LYS A 201 -4.90 -11.45 -33.78
C LYS A 201 -4.63 -10.32 -32.78
N GLN A 202 -3.41 -10.23 -32.26
CA GLN A 202 -3.02 -9.20 -31.29
C GLN A 202 -2.94 -7.81 -31.92
N ALA A 203 -2.45 -7.70 -33.16
CA ALA A 203 -2.42 -6.43 -33.90
C ALA A 203 -3.83 -5.86 -34.11
N LYS A 204 -4.78 -6.72 -34.51
CA LYS A 204 -6.18 -6.34 -34.65
C LYS A 204 -6.79 -5.90 -33.32
N TYR A 205 -6.52 -6.64 -32.25
CA TYR A 205 -7.01 -6.28 -30.91
C TYR A 205 -6.53 -4.89 -30.46
N LEU A 206 -5.26 -4.56 -30.73
CA LEU A 206 -4.71 -3.25 -30.44
C LEU A 206 -5.32 -2.16 -31.33
N ALA A 207 -5.42 -2.38 -32.65
CA ALA A 207 -6.02 -1.43 -33.58
C ALA A 207 -7.48 -1.12 -33.24
N GLN A 208 -8.26 -2.14 -32.88
CA GLN A 208 -9.66 -1.98 -32.44
C GLN A 208 -9.79 -1.20 -31.12
N SER A 209 -8.75 -1.21 -30.28
CA SER A 209 -8.72 -0.41 -29.05
C SER A 209 -8.45 1.08 -29.34
N TYR A 210 -7.88 1.41 -30.51
CA TYR A 210 -7.51 2.77 -30.93
C TYR A 210 -7.95 3.08 -32.38
N PRO A 211 -9.25 2.99 -32.71
CA PRO A 211 -9.73 3.07 -34.09
C PRO A 211 -9.58 4.46 -34.72
N LYS A 212 -9.25 5.49 -33.93
CA LYS A 212 -8.97 6.85 -34.40
C LYS A 212 -7.50 7.09 -34.72
N ASP A 213 -6.62 6.28 -34.14
CA ASP A 213 -5.17 6.48 -34.18
C ASP A 213 -4.47 5.41 -35.03
N ILE A 214 -5.07 4.23 -35.17
CA ILE A 214 -4.47 3.06 -35.82
C ILE A 214 -5.41 2.53 -36.91
N ASP A 215 -4.93 2.47 -38.15
CA ASP A 215 -5.57 1.74 -39.24
C ASP A 215 -5.29 0.24 -39.09
N GLU A 216 -6.34 -0.59 -38.96
CA GLU A 216 -6.19 -2.03 -38.69
C GLU A 216 -5.41 -2.76 -39.79
N GLU A 217 -5.68 -2.46 -41.06
CA GLU A 217 -5.08 -3.18 -42.18
C GLU A 217 -3.60 -2.81 -42.34
N LEU A 218 -3.30 -1.51 -42.26
CA LEU A 218 -1.93 -1.01 -42.35
C LEU A 218 -1.08 -1.51 -41.18
N PHE A 219 -1.59 -1.41 -39.95
CA PHE A 219 -0.84 -1.78 -38.75
C PHE A 219 -0.51 -3.28 -38.71
N VAL A 220 -1.44 -4.15 -39.14
CA VAL A 220 -1.17 -5.59 -39.24
C VAL A 220 -0.02 -5.86 -40.23
N GLN A 221 0.00 -5.18 -41.38
CA GLN A 221 1.08 -5.33 -42.36
C GLN A 221 2.42 -4.84 -41.81
N GLU A 222 2.44 -3.69 -41.14
CA GLU A 222 3.62 -3.12 -40.48
C GLU A 222 4.20 -4.09 -39.44
N CYS A 223 3.34 -4.70 -38.60
CA CYS A 223 3.78 -5.68 -37.60
C CYS A 223 4.42 -6.93 -38.22
N HIS A 224 3.87 -7.43 -39.34
CA HIS A 224 4.46 -8.55 -40.09
C HIS A 224 5.82 -8.18 -40.69
N HIS A 225 5.93 -6.98 -41.25
CA HIS A 225 7.16 -6.48 -41.85
C HIS A 225 8.25 -6.27 -40.80
N PHE A 226 7.91 -5.64 -39.68
CA PHE A 226 8.79 -5.42 -38.55
C PHE A 226 9.34 -6.75 -38.00
N LYS A 227 8.46 -7.75 -37.84
CA LYS A 227 8.89 -9.10 -37.44
C LYS A 227 9.87 -9.74 -38.42
N MET A 228 9.67 -9.55 -39.73
CA MET A 228 10.61 -10.08 -40.73
C MET A 228 11.99 -9.42 -40.61
N TYR A 229 12.05 -8.10 -40.36
CA TYR A 229 13.32 -7.41 -40.15
C TYR A 229 14.08 -7.89 -38.91
N MET A 230 13.39 -8.16 -37.79
CA MET A 230 14.07 -8.66 -36.58
C MET A 230 14.77 -10.01 -36.81
N LYS A 231 14.24 -10.85 -37.71
CA LYS A 231 14.89 -12.11 -38.10
C LYS A 231 16.09 -11.95 -39.04
N VAL A 232 16.29 -10.77 -39.61
CA VAL A 232 17.38 -10.49 -40.56
C VAL A 232 18.59 -9.88 -39.85
N GLU A 233 18.41 -9.28 -38.67
CA GLU A 233 19.48 -8.69 -37.85
C GLU A 233 20.08 -9.63 -36.78
N THR A 234 19.66 -10.91 -36.75
CA THR A 234 20.23 -11.98 -35.93
C THR A 234 21.08 -12.94 -36.75
#